data_AF-A0A7V4GGD9-F1
#
_entry.id   AF-A0A7V4GGD9-F1
#
_cell.length_a   1.000
_cell.length_b   1.000
_cell.length_c   1.000
_cell.angle_alpha   90.00
_cell.angle_beta   90.00
_cell.angle_gamma   90.00
#
_symmetry.space_group_name_H-M   'P 1'
#
loop_
_entity.id
_entity.type
_entity.pdbx_description
1 polymer ?
#
loop_
_entity_poly.entity_id
_entity_poly.type
_entity_poly.pdbx_seq_one_letter_code
_entity_poly.pdbx_strand_id
1 'polypeptide(L)'
;MTSGDLDPRMRPMPRRTGPPVTANHVTILRIALLPVPCAIVLYAPVSWHWWAIVLLAAIGLTDMLDGWMARRWGGSVLGALLDPVADKVFMAAALVLCLALDLAHPAVVALMVFRDFVITSLRSAMSLRGGHVKTSILAKLKTAVQMGGVAMVYVVYRLPDAGRVLPLLGVLAGLYLAFAVWRRIATGEFRPLVWVPASMALLAFLIRLLADPASARQIYWGIVVAFTVASAVDYFGVTGRVLLRGTGHRLDDLGRILWSVVAGIGLSWLVVQRPEIAPLGIVLLATEFASGAVDNLRCHEGFLPYRWVYPLRAAVLTAGGWVVLLLAHDGRPWSPAFWGAFALAAVMLIWTVVDFVVARNLIWGEEAAETEQAKVVVGR
;
A
#
# COMPACT_ATOMS: atom_id res chain seq x y z
N MET A 1 -4.92 -29.24 -43.61
CA MET A 1 -4.07 -29.90 -42.59
C MET A 1 -4.94 -30.25 -41.41
N THR A 2 -5.23 -31.55 -41.24
CA THR A 2 -5.94 -32.09 -40.07
C THR A 2 -5.08 -31.92 -38.83
N SER A 3 -5.70 -31.72 -37.66
CA SER A 3 -5.11 -31.34 -36.36
C SER A 3 -4.10 -32.32 -35.74
N GLY A 4 -3.53 -33.26 -36.51
CA GLY A 4 -2.60 -34.30 -36.06
C GLY A 4 -1.11 -33.92 -36.13
N ASP A 5 -0.74 -32.87 -36.88
CA ASP A 5 0.67 -32.58 -37.22
C ASP A 5 1.31 -31.42 -36.44
N LEU A 6 0.71 -30.95 -35.35
CA LEU A 6 1.34 -29.93 -34.50
C LEU A 6 2.42 -30.56 -33.60
N ASP A 7 3.65 -30.05 -33.70
CA ASP A 7 4.78 -30.32 -32.80
C ASP A 7 4.28 -30.39 -31.34
N PRO A 8 4.61 -31.44 -30.56
CA PRO A 8 4.27 -31.56 -29.15
C PRO A 8 4.60 -30.31 -28.30
N ARG A 9 5.59 -29.50 -28.72
CA ARG A 9 5.97 -28.23 -28.08
C ARG A 9 5.06 -27.06 -28.43
N MET A 10 4.27 -27.16 -29.50
CA MET A 10 3.31 -26.17 -29.95
C MET A 10 1.86 -26.48 -29.52
N ARG A 11 1.66 -27.54 -28.72
CA ARG A 11 0.36 -27.75 -28.06
C ARG A 11 0.15 -26.60 -27.07
N PRO A 12 -0.96 -25.84 -27.15
CA PRO A 12 -1.28 -24.86 -26.12
C PRO A 12 -1.28 -25.59 -24.78
N MET A 13 -0.49 -25.11 -23.82
CA MET A 13 -0.50 -25.69 -22.47
C MET A 13 -1.95 -25.71 -21.98
N PRO A 14 -2.43 -26.84 -21.43
CA PRO A 14 -3.79 -26.89 -20.91
C PRO A 14 -3.95 -25.73 -19.93
N ARG A 15 -4.90 -24.82 -20.21
CA ARG A 15 -5.31 -23.77 -19.27
C ARG A 15 -5.66 -24.50 -17.98
N ARG A 16 -4.76 -24.48 -17.00
CA ARG A 16 -5.05 -25.05 -15.68
C ARG A 16 -6.28 -24.30 -15.19
N THR A 17 -7.38 -25.00 -15.02
CA THR A 17 -8.57 -24.46 -14.37
C THR A 17 -8.11 -23.93 -13.02
N GLY A 18 -8.17 -22.61 -12.87
CA GLY A 18 -7.76 -21.95 -11.65
C GLY A 18 -8.61 -22.41 -10.46
N PRO A 19 -8.12 -22.27 -9.22
CA PRO A 19 -8.93 -22.48 -8.04
C PRO A 19 -10.17 -21.56 -8.07
N PRO A 20 -11.29 -21.96 -7.42
CA PRO A 20 -12.50 -21.14 -7.36
C PRO A 20 -12.28 -19.79 -6.67
N VAL A 21 -11.28 -19.73 -5.77
CA VAL A 21 -10.82 -18.47 -5.15
C VAL A 21 -9.65 -17.93 -5.97
N THR A 22 -9.79 -16.73 -6.50
CA THR A 22 -8.73 -16.04 -7.27
C THR A 22 -7.88 -15.14 -6.36
N ALA A 23 -6.71 -14.70 -6.85
CA ALA A 23 -5.88 -13.72 -6.14
C ALA A 23 -6.69 -12.45 -5.79
N ASN A 24 -7.49 -11.94 -6.73
CA ASN A 24 -8.33 -10.76 -6.52
C ASN A 24 -9.32 -10.95 -5.36
N HIS A 25 -9.92 -12.13 -5.21
CA HIS A 25 -10.84 -12.40 -4.10
C HIS A 25 -10.12 -12.29 -2.76
N VAL A 26 -8.87 -12.74 -2.68
CA VAL A 26 -8.04 -12.64 -1.47
C VAL A 26 -7.68 -11.18 -1.17
N THR A 27 -7.28 -10.41 -2.18
CA THR A 27 -6.96 -8.97 -2.02
C THR A 27 -8.18 -8.16 -1.60
N ILE A 28 -9.35 -8.41 -2.20
CA ILE A 28 -10.62 -7.77 -1.81
C ILE A 28 -10.98 -8.14 -0.37
N LEU A 29 -10.85 -9.42 -0.01
CA LEU A 29 -11.09 -9.89 1.34
C LEU A 29 -10.15 -9.20 2.35
N ARG A 30 -8.88 -9.00 2.00
CA ARG A 30 -7.92 -8.26 2.84
C ARG A 30 -8.42 -6.85 3.15
N ILE A 31 -8.80 -6.10 2.12
CA ILE A 31 -9.29 -4.73 2.27
C ILE A 31 -10.60 -4.72 3.10
N ALA A 32 -11.51 -5.66 2.83
CA ALA A 32 -12.79 -5.74 3.53
C ALA A 32 -12.66 -6.14 5.01
N LEU A 33 -11.67 -6.97 5.36
CA LEU A 33 -11.44 -7.41 6.73
C LEU A 33 -10.59 -6.44 7.56
N LEU A 34 -9.79 -5.57 6.92
CA LEU A 34 -8.90 -4.62 7.60
C LEU A 34 -9.61 -3.73 8.66
N PRO A 35 -10.86 -3.28 8.50
CA PRO A 35 -11.57 -2.51 9.53
C PRO A 35 -11.78 -3.28 10.84
N VAL A 36 -11.81 -4.61 10.83
CA VAL A 36 -12.08 -5.44 12.01
C VAL A 36 -10.99 -5.30 13.08
N PRO A 37 -9.70 -5.59 12.80
CA PRO A 37 -8.65 -5.35 13.79
C PRO A 37 -8.57 -3.87 14.17
N CYS A 38 -8.77 -2.93 13.25
CA CYS A 38 -8.80 -1.49 13.57
C CYS A 38 -9.88 -1.16 14.62
N ALA A 39 -11.09 -1.70 14.47
CA ALA A 39 -12.18 -1.49 15.41
C ALA A 39 -11.88 -2.11 16.79
N ILE A 40 -11.27 -3.31 16.83
CA ILE A 40 -10.81 -3.92 18.08
C ILE A 40 -9.79 -3.02 18.77
N VAL A 41 -8.81 -2.51 18.01
CA VAL A 41 -7.78 -1.62 18.56
C VAL A 41 -8.37 -0.37 19.19
N LEU A 42 -9.30 0.29 18.48
CA LEU A 42 -9.82 1.61 18.83
C LEU A 42 -10.94 1.58 19.88
N TYR A 43 -11.77 0.54 19.86
CA TYR A 43 -13.03 0.53 20.63
C TYR A 43 -13.15 -0.62 21.63
N ALA A 44 -12.33 -1.67 21.52
CA ALA A 44 -12.41 -2.82 22.43
C ALA A 44 -11.46 -2.68 23.65
N PRO A 45 -11.72 -3.40 24.75
CA PRO A 45 -10.82 -3.45 25.91
C PRO A 45 -9.43 -3.97 25.54
N VAL A 46 -8.43 -3.60 26.34
CA VAL A 46 -7.01 -3.96 26.11
C VAL A 46 -6.77 -5.47 26.02
N SER A 47 -7.56 -6.28 26.72
CA SER A 47 -7.50 -7.74 26.64
C SER A 47 -7.74 -8.30 25.24
N TRP A 48 -8.43 -7.55 24.36
CA TRP A 48 -8.72 -7.96 22.99
C TRP A 48 -7.61 -7.60 21.99
N HIS A 49 -6.60 -6.82 22.39
CA HIS A 49 -5.51 -6.42 21.49
C HIS A 49 -4.69 -7.61 20.98
N TRP A 50 -4.66 -8.72 21.72
CA TRP A 50 -4.14 -9.99 21.22
C TRP A 50 -4.83 -10.45 19.92
N TRP A 51 -6.16 -10.40 19.88
CA TRP A 51 -6.93 -10.76 18.68
C TRP A 51 -6.67 -9.79 17.54
N ALA A 52 -6.54 -8.49 17.82
CA ALA A 52 -6.21 -7.50 16.80
C ALA A 52 -4.86 -7.78 16.14
N ILE A 53 -3.83 -8.16 16.91
CA ILE A 53 -2.51 -8.52 16.37
C ILE A 53 -2.58 -9.76 15.51
N VAL A 54 -3.26 -10.82 15.99
CA VAL A 54 -3.40 -12.07 15.24
C VAL A 54 -4.12 -11.83 13.92
N LEU A 55 -5.22 -11.07 13.95
CA LEU A 55 -5.96 -10.71 12.75
C LEU A 55 -5.13 -9.84 11.80
N LEU A 56 -4.43 -8.81 12.31
CA LEU A 56 -3.60 -7.95 11.48
C LEU A 56 -2.44 -8.71 10.84
N ALA A 57 -1.82 -9.63 11.58
CA ALA A 57 -0.78 -10.53 11.05
C ALA A 57 -1.37 -11.47 9.99
N ALA A 58 -2.53 -12.09 10.23
CA ALA A 58 -3.19 -12.97 9.26
C ALA A 58 -3.55 -12.21 7.98
N ILE A 59 -4.12 -11.01 8.09
CA ILE A 59 -4.44 -10.11 6.98
C ILE A 59 -3.18 -9.73 6.21
N GLY A 60 -2.09 -9.35 6.89
CA GLY A 60 -0.81 -9.06 6.23
C GLY A 60 -0.21 -10.27 5.51
N LEU A 61 -0.35 -11.48 6.06
CA LEU A 61 0.12 -12.71 5.42
C LEU A 61 -0.67 -13.06 4.15
N THR A 62 -1.91 -12.58 4.00
CA THR A 62 -2.67 -12.80 2.76
C THR A 62 -2.02 -12.16 1.52
N ASP A 63 -1.11 -11.20 1.69
CA ASP A 63 -0.29 -10.60 0.61
C ASP A 63 0.71 -11.55 -0.01
N MET A 64 1.22 -12.45 0.81
CA MET A 64 2.08 -13.49 0.29
C MET A 64 1.27 -14.52 -0.49
N LEU A 65 0.01 -14.72 -0.09
CA LEU A 65 -0.90 -15.69 -0.67
C LEU A 65 -1.42 -15.25 -2.05
N ASP A 66 -1.99 -14.04 -2.19
CA ASP A 66 -2.50 -13.56 -3.48
C ASP A 66 -1.39 -13.40 -4.52
N GLY A 67 -0.21 -12.91 -4.12
CA GLY A 67 0.96 -12.84 -4.99
C GLY A 67 1.45 -14.23 -5.41
N TRP A 68 1.41 -15.23 -4.52
CA TRP A 68 1.70 -16.61 -4.89
C TRP A 68 0.65 -17.18 -5.85
N MET A 69 -0.64 -16.89 -5.62
CA MET A 69 -1.72 -17.31 -6.50
C MET A 69 -1.58 -16.71 -7.90
N ALA A 70 -1.30 -15.40 -8.00
CA ALA A 70 -1.10 -14.71 -9.27
C ALA A 70 0.08 -15.29 -10.07
N ARG A 71 1.20 -15.64 -9.41
CA ARG A 71 2.34 -16.30 -10.07
C ARG A 71 2.02 -17.72 -10.54
N ARG A 72 1.11 -18.41 -9.85
CA ARG A 72 0.81 -19.82 -10.10
C ARG A 72 -0.28 -20.02 -11.16
N TRP A 73 -1.27 -19.14 -11.20
CA TRP A 73 -2.46 -19.26 -12.05
C TRP A 73 -2.67 -18.09 -13.01
N GLY A 74 -1.76 -17.12 -13.02
CA GLY A 74 -1.85 -15.91 -13.85
C GLY A 74 -2.37 -14.72 -13.05
N GLY A 75 -1.76 -13.55 -13.28
CA GLY A 75 -2.24 -12.28 -12.74
C GLY A 75 -3.44 -11.75 -13.52
N SER A 76 -4.16 -10.80 -12.94
CA SER A 76 -5.22 -10.05 -13.64
C SER A 76 -4.93 -8.55 -13.55
N VAL A 77 -5.47 -7.77 -14.48
CA VAL A 77 -5.33 -6.30 -14.46
C VAL A 77 -5.97 -5.70 -13.21
N LEU A 78 -7.10 -6.25 -12.76
CA LEU A 78 -7.71 -5.84 -11.50
C LEU A 78 -6.79 -6.15 -10.31
N GLY A 79 -6.08 -7.28 -10.31
CA GLY A 79 -5.07 -7.60 -9.30
C GLY A 79 -3.90 -6.61 -9.34
N ALA A 80 -3.38 -6.31 -10.54
CA ALA A 80 -2.31 -5.31 -10.71
C ALA A 80 -2.69 -3.91 -10.20
N LEU A 81 -3.99 -3.58 -10.21
CA LEU A 81 -4.55 -2.38 -9.61
C LEU A 81 -4.73 -2.51 -8.09
N LEU A 82 -5.32 -3.63 -7.63
CA LEU A 82 -5.71 -3.83 -6.23
C LEU A 82 -4.50 -4.06 -5.32
N ASP A 83 -3.47 -4.78 -5.74
CA ASP A 83 -2.33 -5.13 -4.87
C ASP A 83 -1.63 -3.86 -4.35
N PRO A 84 -1.22 -2.89 -5.20
CA PRO A 84 -0.57 -1.68 -4.73
C PRO A 84 -1.47 -0.76 -3.89
N VAL A 85 -2.80 -0.89 -4.03
CA VAL A 85 -3.78 -0.15 -3.22
C VAL A 85 -3.91 -0.81 -1.86
N ALA A 86 -4.13 -2.12 -1.82
CA ALA A 86 -4.27 -2.90 -0.60
C ALA A 86 -3.07 -2.71 0.33
N ASP A 87 -1.85 -2.74 -0.22
CA ASP A 87 -0.62 -2.53 0.54
C ASP A 87 -0.56 -1.15 1.21
N LYS A 88 -0.90 -0.09 0.46
CA LYS A 88 -0.88 1.27 0.99
C LYS A 88 -1.99 1.50 2.00
N VAL A 89 -3.17 0.93 1.77
CA VAL A 89 -4.31 1.00 2.69
C VAL A 89 -4.00 0.27 3.99
N PHE A 90 -3.42 -0.93 3.90
CA PHE A 90 -2.97 -1.68 5.07
C PHE A 90 -1.95 -0.88 5.89
N MET A 91 -0.93 -0.33 5.24
CA MET A 91 0.09 0.47 5.93
C MET A 91 -0.44 1.79 6.47
N ALA A 92 -1.30 2.48 5.73
CA ALA A 92 -1.96 3.70 6.20
C ALA A 92 -2.80 3.42 7.44
N ALA A 93 -3.60 2.34 7.43
CA ALA A 93 -4.38 1.92 8.58
C ALA A 93 -3.50 1.65 9.80
N ALA A 94 -2.40 0.91 9.62
CA ALA A 94 -1.47 0.61 10.71
C ALA A 94 -0.82 1.88 11.29
N LEU A 95 -0.41 2.84 10.45
CA LEU A 95 0.17 4.12 10.89
C LEU A 95 -0.86 5.01 11.60
N VAL A 96 -2.08 5.09 11.08
CA VAL A 96 -3.17 5.86 11.69
C VAL A 96 -3.56 5.27 13.04
N LEU A 97 -3.57 3.94 13.18
CA LEU A 97 -3.76 3.28 14.48
C LEU A 97 -2.65 3.63 15.46
N CYS A 98 -1.38 3.62 15.02
CA CYS A 98 -0.28 4.04 15.88
C CYS A 98 -0.42 5.50 16.30
N LEU A 99 -0.91 6.39 15.43
CA LEU A 99 -1.19 7.78 15.78
C LEU A 99 -2.31 7.89 16.82
N ALA A 100 -3.44 7.23 16.59
CA ALA A 100 -4.61 7.27 17.47
C ALA A 100 -4.32 6.72 18.87
N LEU A 101 -3.33 5.82 18.99
CA LEU A 101 -2.87 5.26 20.25
C LEU A 101 -1.67 5.99 20.87
N ASP A 102 -1.26 7.13 20.32
CA ASP A 102 -0.06 7.89 20.76
C ASP A 102 1.24 7.05 20.73
N LEU A 103 1.30 6.08 19.83
CA LEU A 103 2.48 5.24 19.60
C LEU A 103 3.43 5.84 18.57
N ALA A 104 2.94 6.75 17.72
CA ALA A 104 3.72 7.43 16.69
C ALA A 104 3.57 8.95 16.81
N HIS A 105 4.68 9.66 16.63
CA HIS A 105 4.63 11.12 16.56
C HIS A 105 3.87 11.55 15.28
N PRO A 106 2.95 12.54 15.35
CA PRO A 106 2.13 12.92 14.20
C PRO A 106 2.93 13.29 12.94
N ALA A 107 4.07 13.98 13.11
CA ALA A 107 4.97 14.32 12.00
C ALA A 107 5.52 13.08 11.27
N VAL A 108 5.73 11.96 11.97
CA VAL A 108 6.22 10.71 11.37
C VAL A 108 5.16 10.10 10.47
N VAL A 109 3.91 10.05 10.95
CA VAL A 109 2.77 9.55 10.17
C VAL A 109 2.50 10.43 8.96
N ALA A 110 2.49 11.76 9.15
CA ALA A 110 2.34 12.71 8.07
C ALA A 110 3.42 12.55 7.00
N LEU A 111 4.69 12.41 7.40
CA LEU A 111 5.80 12.19 6.47
C LEU A 111 5.61 10.92 5.64
N MET A 112 5.23 9.80 6.27
CA MET A 112 5.05 8.52 5.58
C MET A 112 3.88 8.58 4.59
N VAL A 113 2.74 9.10 5.03
CA VAL A 113 1.56 9.27 4.18
C VAL A 113 1.88 10.19 3.00
N PHE A 114 2.36 11.41 3.27
CA PHE A 114 2.76 12.38 2.24
C PHE A 114 3.71 11.77 1.20
N ARG A 115 4.76 11.07 1.67
CA ARG A 115 5.73 10.42 0.78
C ARG A 115 5.08 9.42 -0.15
N ASP A 116 4.14 8.59 0.34
CA ASP A 116 3.50 7.57 -0.47
C ASP A 116 2.62 8.18 -1.58
N PHE A 117 2.01 9.34 -1.35
CA PHE A 117 1.35 10.12 -2.41
C PHE A 117 2.33 10.56 -3.49
N VAL A 118 3.44 11.19 -3.09
CA VAL A 118 4.41 11.72 -4.04
C VAL A 118 5.09 10.61 -4.85
N ILE A 119 5.44 9.50 -4.23
CA ILE A 119 6.03 8.35 -4.96
C ILE A 119 5.01 7.73 -5.93
N THR A 120 3.72 7.74 -5.59
CA THR A 120 2.66 7.24 -6.47
C THR A 120 2.54 8.09 -7.73
N SER A 121 2.53 9.42 -7.61
CA SER A 121 2.45 10.32 -8.78
C SER A 121 3.69 10.23 -9.65
N LEU A 122 4.89 10.15 -9.06
CA LEU A 122 6.13 9.95 -9.80
C LEU A 122 6.15 8.63 -10.57
N ARG A 123 5.56 7.56 -10.01
CA ARG A 123 5.42 6.29 -10.71
C ARG A 123 4.50 6.43 -11.93
N SER A 124 3.35 7.09 -11.79
CA SER A 124 2.43 7.32 -12.90
C SER A 124 3.10 8.16 -14.00
N ALA A 125 3.83 9.20 -13.63
CA ALA A 125 4.58 10.05 -14.55
C ALA A 125 5.68 9.29 -15.33
N MET A 126 6.35 8.34 -14.69
CA MET A 126 7.31 7.43 -15.37
C MET A 126 6.62 6.46 -16.33
N SER A 127 5.48 5.92 -15.91
CA SER A 127 4.74 4.91 -16.68
C SER A 127 4.26 5.50 -18.02
N LEU A 128 3.85 6.78 -18.03
CA LEU A 128 3.52 7.52 -19.26
C LEU A 128 4.64 7.55 -20.30
N ARG A 129 5.89 7.43 -19.87
CA ARG A 129 7.07 7.49 -20.74
C ARG A 129 7.57 6.08 -21.11
N GLY A 130 6.77 5.04 -20.88
CA GLY A 130 7.17 3.63 -21.01
C GLY A 130 8.28 3.22 -20.02
N GLY A 131 8.60 4.09 -19.06
CA GLY A 131 9.72 3.93 -18.15
C GLY A 131 9.33 3.09 -16.94
N HIS A 132 10.08 2.03 -16.68
CA HIS A 132 9.89 1.18 -15.51
C HIS A 132 11.01 1.40 -14.50
N VAL A 133 10.68 1.86 -13.29
CA VAL A 133 11.66 1.98 -12.21
C VAL A 133 11.88 0.61 -11.59
N LYS A 134 13.04 0.01 -11.84
CA LYS A 134 13.44 -1.25 -11.19
C LYS A 134 13.44 -1.07 -9.67
N THR A 135 12.77 -1.96 -8.95
CA THR A 135 12.72 -1.91 -7.49
C THR A 135 14.11 -2.11 -6.89
N SER A 136 14.62 -1.09 -6.19
CA SER A 136 15.92 -1.16 -5.53
C SER A 136 15.89 -2.05 -4.28
N ILE A 137 17.06 -2.51 -3.84
CA ILE A 137 17.19 -3.26 -2.57
C ILE A 137 16.71 -2.39 -1.41
N LEU A 138 17.00 -1.09 -1.44
CA LEU A 138 16.58 -0.13 -0.43
C LEU A 138 15.06 -0.01 -0.35
N ALA A 139 14.36 -0.02 -1.49
CA ALA A 139 12.89 -0.02 -1.51
C ALA A 139 12.32 -1.30 -0.88
N LYS A 140 12.92 -2.47 -1.11
CA LYS A 140 12.51 -3.74 -0.48
C LYS A 140 12.75 -3.73 1.03
N LEU A 141 13.93 -3.26 1.46
CA LEU A 141 14.27 -3.12 2.87
C LEU A 141 13.34 -2.12 3.57
N LYS A 142 13.04 -0.98 2.94
CA LYS A 142 12.08 0.01 3.45
C LYS A 142 10.75 -0.62 3.77
N THR A 143 10.14 -1.33 2.82
CA THR A 143 8.82 -1.95 3.05
C THR A 143 8.87 -2.94 4.20
N ALA A 144 9.91 -3.76 4.26
CA ALA A 144 10.04 -4.78 5.28
C ALA A 144 10.33 -4.19 6.69
N VAL A 145 11.16 -3.15 6.78
CA VAL A 145 11.41 -2.40 8.03
C VAL A 145 10.17 -1.63 8.46
N GLN A 146 9.40 -1.06 7.53
CA GLN A 146 8.20 -0.30 7.86
C GLN A 146 7.07 -1.22 8.34
N MET A 147 6.76 -2.28 7.61
CA MET A 147 5.73 -3.27 8.01
C MET A 147 6.12 -3.96 9.33
N GLY A 148 7.36 -4.48 9.42
CA GLY A 148 7.84 -5.15 10.62
C GLY A 148 7.98 -4.21 11.81
N GLY A 149 8.45 -2.98 11.58
CA GLY A 149 8.63 -1.97 12.62
C GLY A 149 7.29 -1.51 13.20
N VAL A 150 6.30 -1.20 12.37
CA VAL A 150 4.96 -0.80 12.84
C VAL A 150 4.30 -1.94 13.61
N ALA A 151 4.36 -3.17 13.09
CA ALA A 151 3.85 -4.34 13.79
C ALA A 151 4.51 -4.53 15.16
N MET A 152 5.83 -4.34 15.22
CA MET A 152 6.58 -4.52 16.45
C MET A 152 6.34 -3.42 17.48
N VAL A 153 6.22 -2.15 17.05
CA VAL A 153 5.77 -1.06 17.93
C VAL A 153 4.42 -1.42 18.56
N TYR A 154 3.48 -1.95 17.78
CA TYR A 154 2.19 -2.38 18.31
C TYR A 154 2.34 -3.52 19.34
N VAL A 155 3.12 -4.56 19.03
CA VAL A 155 3.40 -5.68 19.95
C VAL A 155 4.06 -5.21 21.25
N VAL A 156 5.06 -4.32 21.17
CA VAL A 156 5.84 -3.87 22.33
C VAL A 156 5.01 -3.02 23.29
N TYR A 157 4.15 -2.14 22.78
CA TYR A 157 3.49 -1.12 23.60
C TYR A 157 2.01 -1.39 23.90
N ARG A 158 1.35 -2.27 23.14
CA ARG A 158 -0.10 -2.50 23.31
C ARG A 158 -0.47 -3.91 23.76
N LEU A 159 0.44 -4.86 23.63
CA LEU A 159 0.18 -6.23 24.05
C LEU A 159 0.19 -6.36 25.59
N PRO A 160 -0.87 -6.92 26.21
CA PRO A 160 -0.95 -7.06 27.68
C PRO A 160 0.26 -7.75 28.32
N ASP A 161 0.79 -8.79 27.66
CA ASP A 161 1.92 -9.60 28.15
C ASP A 161 3.24 -9.30 27.43
N ALA A 162 3.40 -8.10 26.86
CA ALA A 162 4.57 -7.71 26.07
C ALA A 162 5.91 -8.02 26.77
N GLY A 163 5.98 -7.83 28.09
CA GLY A 163 7.20 -8.08 28.89
C GLY A 163 7.67 -9.55 28.89
N ARG A 164 6.77 -10.51 28.66
CA ARG A 164 7.10 -11.94 28.55
C ARG A 164 7.25 -12.38 27.09
N VAL A 165 6.39 -11.84 26.23
CA VAL A 165 6.31 -12.21 24.81
C VAL A 165 7.50 -11.67 24.04
N LEU A 166 7.91 -10.42 24.29
CA LEU A 166 8.99 -9.79 23.53
C LEU A 166 10.35 -10.51 23.71
N PRO A 167 10.79 -10.90 24.93
CA PRO A 167 11.99 -11.72 25.08
C PRO A 167 11.91 -13.05 24.35
N LEU A 168 10.76 -13.74 24.43
CA LEU A 168 10.56 -15.00 23.72
C LEU A 168 10.69 -14.81 22.21
N LEU A 169 10.00 -13.81 21.64
CA LEU A 169 10.09 -13.48 20.21
C LEU A 169 11.52 -13.10 19.82
N GLY A 170 12.22 -12.32 20.64
CA GLY A 170 13.60 -11.92 20.40
C GLY A 170 14.57 -13.10 20.38
N VAL A 171 14.47 -14.01 21.34
CA VAL A 171 15.30 -15.21 21.41
C VAL A 171 15.01 -16.14 20.24
N LEU A 172 13.73 -16.44 19.97
CA LEU A 172 13.34 -17.29 18.83
C LEU A 172 13.80 -16.69 17.51
N ALA A 173 13.67 -15.38 17.34
CA ALA A 173 14.19 -14.66 16.18
C ALA A 173 15.71 -14.77 16.08
N GLY A 174 16.44 -14.58 17.18
CA GLY A 174 17.90 -14.74 17.22
C GLY A 174 18.35 -16.15 16.81
N LEU A 175 17.70 -17.18 17.36
CA LEU A 175 17.96 -18.58 17.00
C LEU A 175 17.68 -18.86 15.52
N TYR A 176 16.55 -18.36 15.00
CA TYR A 176 16.20 -18.49 13.60
C TYR A 176 17.25 -17.81 12.68
N LEU A 177 17.65 -16.58 13.01
CA LEU A 177 18.66 -15.85 12.25
C LEU A 177 20.01 -16.59 12.28
N ALA A 178 20.43 -17.12 13.44
CA ALA A 178 21.64 -17.93 13.56
C ALA A 178 21.58 -19.20 12.69
N PHE A 179 20.47 -19.94 12.76
CA PHE A 179 20.23 -21.11 11.91
C PHE A 179 20.30 -20.76 10.42
N ALA A 180 19.69 -19.65 10.05
CA ALA A 180 19.63 -19.25 8.66
C ALA A 180 21.01 -18.76 8.15
N VAL A 181 21.86 -18.16 9.03
CA VAL A 181 23.26 -17.81 8.70
C VAL A 181 24.06 -19.08 8.48
N TRP A 182 23.94 -20.04 9.40
CA TRP A 182 24.57 -21.34 9.27
C TRP A 182 24.17 -22.04 7.97
N ARG A 183 22.87 -22.06 7.63
CA ARG A 183 22.38 -22.66 6.38
C ARG A 183 22.97 -21.98 5.15
N ARG A 184 23.08 -20.64 5.15
CA ARG A 184 23.72 -19.90 4.05
C ARG A 184 25.18 -20.33 3.87
N ILE A 185 25.92 -20.49 4.96
CA ILE A 185 27.32 -20.93 4.93
C ILE A 185 27.41 -22.38 4.44
N ALA A 186 26.54 -23.27 4.93
CA ALA A 186 26.59 -24.69 4.63
C ALA A 186 26.12 -25.05 3.21
N THR A 187 25.10 -24.35 2.68
CA THR A 187 24.43 -24.74 1.42
C THR A 187 24.57 -23.70 0.31
N GLY A 188 25.06 -22.50 0.61
CA GLY A 188 25.06 -21.36 -0.32
C GLY A 188 23.67 -20.78 -0.63
N GLU A 189 22.58 -21.46 -0.24
CA GLU A 189 21.22 -20.99 -0.46
C GLU A 189 20.89 -19.79 0.44
N PHE A 190 20.43 -18.69 -0.16
CA PHE A 190 19.98 -17.51 0.57
C PHE A 190 18.55 -17.11 0.19
N ARG A 191 17.64 -17.15 1.17
CA ARG A 191 16.23 -16.74 1.01
C ARG A 191 15.96 -15.48 1.84
N PRO A 192 16.10 -14.26 1.30
CA PRO A 192 16.10 -13.02 2.09
C PRO A 192 14.75 -12.66 2.75
N LEU A 193 13.63 -13.16 2.24
CA LEU A 193 12.30 -12.63 2.58
C LEU A 193 11.85 -12.96 4.03
N VAL A 194 12.33 -14.05 4.61
CA VAL A 194 11.88 -14.52 5.94
C VAL A 194 12.70 -13.91 7.09
N TRP A 195 13.80 -13.24 6.77
CA TRP A 195 14.73 -12.73 7.77
C TRP A 195 14.29 -11.41 8.37
N VAL A 196 13.62 -10.56 7.58
CA VAL A 196 13.36 -9.19 8.03
C VAL A 196 12.42 -9.14 9.24
N PRO A 197 11.30 -9.89 9.29
CA PRO A 197 10.46 -9.92 10.49
C PRO A 197 11.22 -10.42 11.73
N ALA A 198 12.07 -11.45 11.57
CA ALA A 198 12.92 -11.96 12.64
C ALA A 198 13.97 -10.91 13.07
N SER A 199 14.63 -10.23 12.13
CA SER A 199 15.57 -9.14 12.43
C SER A 199 14.88 -8.01 13.18
N MET A 200 13.64 -7.65 12.82
CA MET A 200 12.88 -6.64 13.54
C MET A 200 12.48 -7.09 14.94
N ALA A 201 12.09 -8.35 15.13
CA ALA A 201 11.78 -8.91 16.45
C ALA A 201 13.02 -8.98 17.37
N LEU A 202 14.16 -9.41 16.83
CA LEU A 202 15.42 -9.41 17.56
C LEU A 202 15.86 -7.98 17.92
N LEU A 203 15.90 -7.09 16.92
CA LEU A 203 16.22 -5.68 17.11
C LEU A 203 15.33 -5.07 18.19
N ALA A 204 14.05 -5.44 18.17
CA ALA A 204 13.08 -4.94 19.10
C ALA A 204 13.33 -5.35 20.55
N PHE A 205 13.60 -6.63 20.72
CA PHE A 205 14.02 -7.17 22.01
C PHE A 205 15.30 -6.49 22.51
N LEU A 206 16.31 -6.34 21.65
CA LEU A 206 17.58 -5.71 22.01
C LEU A 206 17.40 -4.23 22.40
N ILE A 207 16.63 -3.46 21.62
CA ILE A 207 16.32 -2.06 21.96
C ILE A 207 15.62 -1.99 23.32
N ARG A 208 14.65 -2.88 23.57
CA ARG A 208 13.89 -2.86 24.83
C ARG A 208 14.72 -3.30 26.04
N LEU A 209 15.76 -4.12 25.82
CA LEU A 209 16.73 -4.52 26.83
C LEU A 209 17.71 -3.39 27.16
N LEU A 210 18.11 -2.60 26.17
CA LEU A 210 19.17 -1.60 26.28
C LEU A 210 18.67 -0.17 26.54
N ALA A 211 17.40 0.13 26.27
CA ALA A 211 16.83 1.47 26.38
C ALA A 211 15.53 1.49 27.20
N ASP A 212 15.26 2.62 27.84
CA ASP A 212 13.98 2.89 28.49
C ASP A 212 12.84 2.94 27.44
N PRO A 213 11.56 2.79 27.85
CA PRO A 213 10.44 2.71 26.92
C PRO A 213 10.29 3.92 25.99
N ALA A 214 10.67 5.12 26.42
CA ALA A 214 10.53 6.34 25.62
C ALA A 214 11.62 6.42 24.57
N SER A 215 12.88 6.20 24.97
CA SER A 215 14.03 6.14 24.05
C SER A 215 13.88 5.00 23.05
N ALA A 216 13.42 3.83 23.49
CA ALA A 216 13.13 2.70 22.61
C ALA A 216 12.17 3.09 21.48
N ARG A 217 11.08 3.81 21.81
CA ARG A 217 10.06 4.27 20.85
C ARG A 217 10.66 5.18 19.79
N GLN A 218 11.49 6.13 20.22
CA GLN A 218 12.18 7.06 19.32
C GLN A 218 13.17 6.35 18.40
N ILE A 219 13.92 5.38 18.92
CA ILE A 219 14.87 4.59 18.13
C ILE A 219 14.13 3.80 17.03
N TYR A 220 13.01 3.14 17.35
CA TYR A 220 12.23 2.42 16.32
C TYR A 220 11.76 3.35 15.21
N TRP A 221 11.07 4.43 15.55
CA TRP A 221 10.56 5.36 14.54
C TRP A 221 11.70 6.02 13.77
N GLY A 222 12.83 6.31 14.42
CA GLY A 222 14.03 6.81 13.77
C GLY A 222 14.54 5.86 12.68
N ILE A 223 14.61 4.55 12.97
CA ILE A 223 15.02 3.53 11.99
C ILE A 223 14.00 3.45 10.84
N VAL A 224 12.70 3.38 11.14
CA VAL A 224 11.66 3.29 10.11
C VAL A 224 11.67 4.53 9.21
N VAL A 225 11.80 5.73 9.79
CA VAL A 225 11.91 6.99 9.06
C VAL A 225 13.17 7.03 8.21
N ALA A 226 14.33 6.63 8.76
CA ALA A 226 15.59 6.64 8.02
C ALA A 226 15.52 5.78 6.75
N PHE A 227 15.03 4.55 6.85
CA PHE A 227 14.84 3.68 5.67
C PHE A 227 13.79 4.24 4.70
N THR A 228 12.72 4.85 5.22
CA THR A 228 11.67 5.45 4.40
C THR A 228 12.17 6.63 3.59
N VAL A 229 12.91 7.54 4.22
CA VAL A 229 13.51 8.71 3.58
C VAL A 229 14.60 8.28 2.61
N ALA A 230 15.50 7.38 3.01
CA ALA A 230 16.57 6.89 2.14
C ALA A 230 16.01 6.24 0.86
N SER A 231 14.97 5.40 1.00
CA SER A 231 14.29 4.81 -0.16
C SER A 231 13.59 5.86 -1.04
N ALA A 232 13.03 6.91 -0.45
CA ALA A 232 12.44 8.00 -1.22
C ALA A 232 13.51 8.73 -2.03
N VAL A 233 14.62 9.12 -1.40
CA VAL A 233 15.75 9.82 -2.06
C VAL A 233 16.31 8.99 -3.23
N ASP A 234 16.52 7.69 -3.02
CA ASP A 234 16.96 6.76 -4.07
C ASP A 234 15.97 6.75 -5.26
N TYR A 235 14.67 6.62 -4.97
CA TYR A 235 13.64 6.65 -6.01
C TYR A 235 13.63 7.98 -6.77
N PHE A 236 13.64 9.11 -6.06
CA PHE A 236 13.69 10.46 -6.62
C PHE A 236 14.92 10.69 -7.49
N GLY A 237 16.10 10.20 -7.08
CA GLY A 237 17.32 10.33 -7.88
C GLY A 237 17.22 9.62 -9.24
N VAL A 238 16.50 8.50 -9.31
CA VAL A 238 16.23 7.79 -10.57
C VAL A 238 15.15 8.50 -11.38
N THR A 239 14.01 8.81 -10.76
CA THR A 239 12.84 9.41 -11.44
C THR A 239 13.08 10.85 -11.88
N GLY A 240 13.64 11.69 -11.02
CA GLY A 240 13.86 13.11 -11.27
C GLY A 240 14.73 13.36 -12.49
N ARG A 241 15.77 12.54 -12.71
CA ARG A 241 16.63 12.63 -13.91
C ARG A 241 15.87 12.34 -15.20
N VAL A 242 14.95 11.39 -15.19
CA VAL A 242 14.12 11.06 -16.36
C VAL A 242 13.09 12.16 -16.61
N LEU A 243 12.43 12.64 -15.55
CA LEU A 243 11.44 13.72 -15.62
C LEU A 243 12.04 15.00 -16.19
N LEU A 244 13.21 15.42 -15.67
CA LEU A 244 13.91 16.63 -16.12
C LEU A 244 14.40 16.57 -17.56
N ARG A 245 14.79 15.40 -18.05
CA ARG A 245 15.34 15.23 -19.42
C ARG A 245 14.27 15.05 -20.50
N GLY A 246 13.11 14.51 -20.16
CA GLY A 246 12.05 14.33 -21.16
C GLY A 246 11.29 15.62 -21.48
N THR A 247 10.94 15.78 -22.74
CA THR A 247 10.29 16.97 -23.30
C THR A 247 8.76 16.84 -23.43
N GLY A 248 8.21 15.62 -23.41
CA GLY A 248 6.77 15.35 -23.45
C GLY A 248 6.08 15.36 -22.08
N HIS A 249 4.77 15.69 -22.05
CA HIS A 249 3.86 15.58 -20.88
C HIS A 249 4.17 16.43 -19.65
N ARG A 250 5.00 17.48 -19.77
CA ARG A 250 5.41 18.32 -18.63
C ARG A 250 4.25 18.91 -17.80
N LEU A 251 3.18 19.34 -18.47
CA LEU A 251 2.01 19.92 -17.77
C LEU A 251 1.20 18.85 -17.04
N ASP A 252 1.14 17.64 -17.59
CA ASP A 252 0.42 16.52 -16.99
C ASP A 252 1.19 16.02 -15.76
N ASP A 253 2.52 15.88 -15.88
CA ASP A 253 3.43 15.55 -14.79
C ASP A 253 3.35 16.58 -13.66
N LEU A 254 3.36 17.88 -14.00
CA LEU A 254 3.24 18.95 -13.02
C LEU A 254 1.90 18.90 -12.28
N GLY A 255 0.79 18.68 -13.01
CA GLY A 255 -0.54 18.53 -12.41
C GLY A 255 -0.61 17.37 -11.43
N ARG A 256 -0.03 16.21 -11.78
CA ARG A 256 0.03 15.01 -10.94
C ARG A 256 0.86 15.23 -9.67
N ILE A 257 2.04 15.83 -9.84
CA ILE A 257 2.94 16.10 -8.72
C ILE A 257 2.30 17.12 -7.78
N LEU A 258 1.81 18.25 -8.31
CA LEU A 258 1.12 19.27 -7.53
C LEU A 258 -0.07 18.67 -6.77
N TRP A 259 -0.87 17.84 -7.43
CA TRP A 259 -1.97 17.14 -6.79
C TRP A 259 -1.50 16.26 -5.64
N SER A 260 -0.53 15.38 -5.88
CA SER A 260 -0.03 14.47 -4.85
C SER A 260 0.56 15.19 -3.64
N VAL A 261 1.14 16.38 -3.85
CA VAL A 261 1.63 17.24 -2.77
C VAL A 261 0.45 17.83 -1.98
N VAL A 262 -0.55 18.40 -2.66
CA VAL A 262 -1.74 18.98 -2.00
C VAL A 262 -2.54 17.91 -1.26
N ALA A 263 -2.85 16.79 -1.91
CA ALA A 263 -3.56 15.66 -1.30
C ALA A 263 -2.74 15.06 -0.15
N GLY A 264 -1.44 14.85 -0.36
CA GLY A 264 -0.53 14.32 0.65
C GLY A 264 -0.47 15.21 1.89
N ILE A 265 -0.36 16.53 1.74
CA ILE A 265 -0.37 17.48 2.86
C ILE A 265 -1.76 17.51 3.51
N GLY A 266 -2.82 17.70 2.72
CA GLY A 266 -4.18 17.86 3.23
C GLY A 266 -4.68 16.65 4.02
N LEU A 267 -4.50 15.44 3.48
CA LEU A 267 -4.93 14.21 4.15
C LEU A 267 -4.04 13.87 5.35
N SER A 268 -2.72 14.06 5.23
CA SER A 268 -1.82 13.89 6.39
C SER A 268 -2.19 14.86 7.51
N TRP A 269 -2.50 16.11 7.19
CA TRP A 269 -2.89 17.12 8.14
C TRP A 269 -4.24 16.79 8.79
N LEU A 270 -5.25 16.40 8.01
CA LEU A 270 -6.56 15.98 8.52
C LEU A 270 -6.43 14.83 9.53
N VAL A 271 -5.64 13.81 9.18
CA VAL A 271 -5.36 12.64 10.02
C VAL A 271 -4.63 13.03 11.31
N VAL A 272 -3.66 13.93 11.23
CA VAL A 272 -2.89 14.41 12.38
C VAL A 272 -3.72 15.25 13.34
N GLN A 273 -4.54 16.15 12.82
CA GLN A 273 -5.28 17.09 13.65
C GLN A 273 -6.45 16.42 14.37
N ARG A 274 -7.08 15.42 13.74
CA ARG A 274 -8.31 14.80 14.22
C ARG A 274 -8.17 13.28 14.32
N PRO A 275 -7.38 12.75 15.27
CA PRO A 275 -7.21 11.32 15.44
C PRO A 275 -8.53 10.59 15.74
N GLU A 276 -9.53 11.25 16.32
CA GLU A 276 -10.87 10.67 16.56
C GLU A 276 -11.64 10.26 15.29
N ILE A 277 -11.31 10.84 14.13
CA ILE A 277 -11.87 10.43 12.83
C ILE A 277 -10.92 9.49 12.07
N ALA A 278 -9.96 8.86 12.75
CA ALA A 278 -8.99 7.91 12.21
C ALA A 278 -9.58 6.90 11.20
N PRO A 279 -10.70 6.19 11.50
CA PRO A 279 -11.29 5.24 10.54
C PRO A 279 -11.65 5.90 9.21
N LEU A 280 -12.15 7.13 9.27
CA LEU A 280 -12.58 7.88 8.11
C LEU A 280 -11.40 8.48 7.33
N GLY A 281 -10.35 8.90 8.05
CA GLY A 281 -9.06 9.24 7.45
C GLY A 281 -8.47 8.07 6.64
N ILE A 282 -8.57 6.84 7.16
CA ILE A 282 -8.14 5.63 6.43
C ILE A 282 -8.96 5.43 5.16
N VAL A 283 -10.28 5.62 5.20
CA VAL A 283 -11.14 5.51 4.02
C VAL A 283 -10.77 6.56 2.97
N LEU A 284 -10.57 7.82 3.36
CA LEU A 284 -10.16 8.89 2.44
C LEU A 284 -8.79 8.61 1.80
N LEU A 285 -7.83 8.12 2.60
CA LEU A 285 -6.54 7.67 2.10
C LEU A 285 -6.70 6.50 1.11
N ALA A 286 -7.57 5.54 1.42
CA ALA A 286 -7.83 4.40 0.55
C ALA A 286 -8.44 4.80 -0.79
N THR A 287 -9.42 5.71 -0.79
CA THR A 287 -10.02 6.22 -2.03
C THR A 287 -8.99 6.93 -2.89
N GLU A 288 -8.08 7.70 -2.28
CA GLU A 288 -7.04 8.38 -3.05
C GLU A 288 -5.95 7.43 -3.57
N PHE A 289 -5.55 6.43 -2.80
CA PHE A 289 -4.61 5.42 -3.30
C PHE A 289 -5.22 4.61 -4.45
N ALA A 290 -6.52 4.31 -4.40
CA ALA A 290 -7.24 3.67 -5.49
C ALA A 290 -7.28 4.57 -6.75
N SER A 291 -7.60 5.85 -6.59
CA SER A 291 -7.55 6.87 -7.65
C SER A 291 -6.16 6.93 -8.30
N GLY A 292 -5.09 7.01 -7.51
CA GLY A 292 -3.72 7.01 -8.00
C GLY A 292 -3.30 5.71 -8.69
N ALA A 293 -3.87 4.58 -8.31
CA ALA A 293 -3.64 3.30 -8.97
C ALA A 293 -4.35 3.21 -10.33
N VAL A 294 -5.60 3.68 -10.44
CA VAL A 294 -6.34 3.73 -11.72
C VAL A 294 -5.60 4.63 -12.70
N ASP A 295 -5.11 5.75 -12.20
CA ASP A 295 -4.27 6.66 -12.95
C ASP A 295 -2.96 5.99 -13.41
N ASN A 296 -2.26 5.27 -12.54
CA ASN A 296 -1.05 4.54 -12.92
C ASN A 296 -1.30 3.53 -14.05
N LEU A 297 -2.42 2.81 -13.98
CA LEU A 297 -2.86 1.88 -15.02
C LEU A 297 -3.11 2.59 -16.35
N ARG A 298 -3.84 3.71 -16.35
CA ARG A 298 -4.06 4.51 -17.57
C ARG A 298 -2.75 4.99 -18.19
N CYS A 299 -1.83 5.45 -17.35
CA CYS A 299 -0.52 5.90 -17.81
C CYS A 299 0.31 4.79 -18.46
N HIS A 300 0.24 3.58 -17.90
CA HIS A 300 0.91 2.41 -18.45
C HIS A 300 0.40 2.08 -19.85
N GLU A 301 -0.91 2.19 -20.06
CA GLU A 301 -1.56 1.98 -21.35
C GLU A 301 -1.49 3.21 -22.29
N GLY A 302 -0.75 4.26 -21.92
CA GLY A 302 -0.59 5.46 -22.75
C GLY A 302 -1.79 6.41 -22.80
N PHE A 303 -2.83 6.16 -22.00
CA PHE A 303 -3.98 7.06 -21.88
C PHE A 303 -3.66 8.21 -20.94
N LEU A 304 -3.68 9.44 -21.46
CA LEU A 304 -3.52 10.66 -20.68
C LEU A 304 -4.86 11.06 -20.07
N PRO A 305 -5.01 11.05 -18.73
CA PRO A 305 -6.25 11.51 -18.12
C PRO A 305 -6.35 13.03 -18.13
N TYR A 306 -7.59 13.48 -18.32
CA TYR A 306 -8.17 14.80 -18.17
C TYR A 306 -7.40 15.81 -17.29
N ARG A 307 -6.82 16.83 -17.94
CA ARG A 307 -6.18 18.02 -17.32
C ARG A 307 -6.95 18.65 -16.16
N TRP A 308 -8.28 18.58 -16.17
CA TRP A 308 -9.16 19.24 -15.20
C TRP A 308 -9.56 18.37 -14.01
N VAL A 309 -9.37 17.04 -14.08
CA VAL A 309 -9.77 16.13 -13.01
C VAL A 309 -8.91 16.32 -11.77
N TYR A 310 -7.60 16.51 -11.92
CA TYR A 310 -6.70 16.72 -10.77
C TYR A 310 -6.97 18.02 -10.01
N PRO A 311 -7.08 19.20 -10.67
CA PRO A 311 -7.45 20.44 -9.98
C PRO A 311 -8.82 20.37 -9.30
N LEU A 312 -9.81 19.75 -9.96
CA LEU A 312 -11.17 19.64 -9.42
C LEU A 312 -11.20 18.72 -8.19
N ARG A 313 -10.53 17.57 -8.25
CA ARG A 313 -10.34 16.72 -7.06
C ARG A 313 -9.62 17.45 -5.94
N ALA A 314 -8.63 18.29 -6.28
CA ALA A 314 -7.96 19.12 -5.29
C ALA A 314 -8.85 20.11 -4.60
N ALA A 315 -9.67 20.83 -5.36
CA ALA A 315 -10.67 21.70 -4.80
C ALA A 315 -11.61 20.94 -3.86
N VAL A 316 -12.10 19.75 -4.26
CA VAL A 316 -13.04 18.96 -3.45
C VAL A 316 -12.39 18.42 -2.17
N LEU A 317 -11.17 17.87 -2.22
CA LEU A 317 -10.49 17.35 -1.03
C LEU A 317 -10.08 18.47 -0.07
N THR A 318 -9.56 19.58 -0.59
CA THR A 318 -9.21 20.74 0.23
C THR A 318 -10.46 21.33 0.87
N ALA A 319 -11.50 21.66 0.08
CA ALA A 319 -12.75 22.20 0.61
C ALA A 319 -13.44 21.23 1.59
N GLY A 320 -13.48 19.94 1.25
CA GLY A 320 -14.02 18.90 2.11
C GLY A 320 -13.27 18.79 3.45
N GLY A 321 -11.93 18.81 3.42
CA GLY A 321 -11.11 18.82 4.64
C GLY A 321 -11.39 20.03 5.53
N TRP A 322 -11.52 21.23 4.96
CA TRP A 322 -11.91 22.44 5.70
C TRP A 322 -13.30 22.31 6.33
N VAL A 323 -14.28 21.84 5.55
CA VAL A 323 -15.66 21.61 6.04
C VAL A 323 -15.67 20.63 7.20
N VAL A 324 -14.93 19.53 7.10
CA VAL A 324 -14.84 18.51 8.16
C VAL A 324 -14.25 19.11 9.44
N LEU A 325 -13.19 19.90 9.33
CA LEU A 325 -12.57 20.55 10.49
C LEU A 325 -13.49 21.58 11.14
N LEU A 326 -14.20 22.38 10.33
CA LEU A 326 -15.16 23.39 10.80
C LEU A 326 -16.36 22.74 11.52
N LEU A 327 -16.86 21.61 11.02
CA LEU A 327 -18.02 20.93 11.58
C LEU A 327 -17.70 20.07 12.82
N ALA A 328 -16.43 19.79 13.08
CA ALA A 328 -16.03 18.78 14.06
C ALA A 328 -15.89 19.37 15.48
N HIS A 329 -16.84 20.18 15.94
CA HIS A 329 -16.72 20.90 17.21
C HIS A 329 -16.59 19.96 18.43
N ASP A 330 -17.17 18.75 18.40
CA ASP A 330 -17.33 17.93 19.62
C ASP A 330 -16.71 16.52 19.57
N GLY A 331 -16.02 16.12 18.49
CA GLY A 331 -15.33 14.83 18.40
C GLY A 331 -16.22 13.58 18.54
N ARG A 332 -17.54 13.74 18.55
CA ARG A 332 -18.49 12.64 18.72
C ARG A 332 -18.60 11.80 17.45
N PRO A 333 -18.68 10.46 17.58
CA PRO A 333 -19.08 9.62 16.46
C PRO A 333 -20.46 10.07 15.96
N TRP A 334 -20.68 9.98 14.64
CA TRP A 334 -21.93 10.43 13.98
C TRP A 334 -22.20 11.94 14.00
N SER A 335 -21.21 12.76 14.35
CA SER A 335 -21.30 14.22 14.24
C SER A 335 -21.51 14.70 12.79
N PRO A 336 -21.97 15.95 12.58
CA PRO A 336 -22.04 16.53 11.23
C PRO A 336 -20.71 16.46 10.46
N ALA A 337 -19.57 16.59 11.15
CA ALA A 337 -18.26 16.39 10.54
C ALA A 337 -18.00 14.96 10.08
N PHE A 338 -18.40 13.97 10.87
CA PHE A 338 -18.31 12.56 10.48
C PHE A 338 -19.10 12.32 9.19
N TRP A 339 -20.34 12.80 9.12
CA TRP A 339 -21.16 12.66 7.91
C TRP A 339 -20.61 13.46 6.73
N GLY A 340 -20.04 14.64 6.95
CA GLY A 340 -19.37 15.44 5.92
C GLY A 340 -18.16 14.73 5.32
N ALA A 341 -17.28 14.17 6.15
CA ALA A 341 -16.13 13.41 5.66
C ALA A 341 -16.54 12.06 5.03
N PHE A 342 -17.62 11.43 5.51
CA PHE A 342 -18.18 10.22 4.89
C PHE A 342 -18.75 10.51 3.50
N ALA A 343 -19.51 11.61 3.36
CA ALA A 343 -20.01 12.06 2.07
C ALA A 343 -18.86 12.37 1.10
N LEU A 344 -17.81 13.03 1.57
CA LEU A 344 -16.59 13.29 0.78
C LEU A 344 -15.94 11.99 0.30
N ALA A 345 -15.76 11.01 1.21
CA ALA A 345 -15.21 9.71 0.87
C ALA A 345 -16.09 8.96 -0.15
N ALA A 346 -17.41 9.01 0.00
CA ALA A 346 -18.34 8.40 -0.93
C ALA A 346 -18.25 9.02 -2.33
N VAL A 347 -18.19 10.35 -2.43
CA VAL A 347 -18.00 11.06 -3.70
C VAL A 347 -16.68 10.65 -4.36
N MET A 348 -15.58 10.61 -3.60
CA MET A 348 -14.28 10.18 -4.11
C MET A 348 -14.28 8.72 -4.58
N LEU A 349 -14.94 7.83 -3.83
CA LEU A 349 -15.08 6.43 -4.21
C LEU A 349 -15.89 6.26 -5.49
N ILE A 350 -17.07 6.90 -5.59
CA ILE A 350 -17.92 6.85 -6.79
C ILE A 350 -17.13 7.32 -8.01
N TRP A 351 -16.42 8.44 -7.89
CA TRP A 351 -15.60 8.94 -8.99
C TRP A 351 -14.48 7.95 -9.36
N THR A 352 -13.81 7.37 -8.37
CA THR A 352 -12.74 6.38 -8.62
C THR A 352 -13.28 5.15 -9.35
N VAL A 353 -14.48 4.68 -9.00
CA VAL A 353 -15.18 3.59 -9.69
C VAL A 353 -15.53 3.99 -11.12
N VAL A 354 -16.09 5.19 -11.33
CA VAL A 354 -16.38 5.71 -12.68
C VAL A 354 -15.10 5.76 -13.51
N ASP A 355 -14.00 6.27 -12.96
CA ASP A 355 -12.72 6.32 -13.64
C ASP A 355 -12.20 4.93 -13.99
N PHE A 356 -12.30 3.97 -13.07
CA PHE A 356 -11.93 2.60 -13.32
C PHE A 356 -12.77 1.99 -14.46
N VAL A 357 -14.10 2.17 -14.44
CA VAL A 357 -15.00 1.66 -15.49
C VAL A 357 -14.68 2.28 -16.85
N VAL A 358 -14.45 3.60 -16.90
CA VAL A 358 -14.05 4.29 -18.13
C VAL A 358 -12.69 3.80 -18.62
N ALA A 359 -11.70 3.68 -17.74
CA ALA A 359 -10.38 3.16 -18.09
C ALA A 359 -10.48 1.74 -18.65
N ARG A 360 -11.24 0.88 -17.96
CA ARG A 360 -11.50 -0.49 -18.37
C ARG A 360 -12.13 -0.54 -19.75
N ASN A 361 -13.19 0.24 -19.98
CA ASN A 361 -13.88 0.19 -21.26
C ASN A 361 -13.00 0.72 -22.41
N LEU A 362 -12.10 1.68 -22.16
CA LEU A 362 -11.14 2.18 -23.17
C LEU A 362 -10.09 1.11 -23.51
N ILE A 363 -9.41 0.57 -22.49
CA ILE A 363 -8.34 -0.42 -22.67
C ILE A 363 -8.86 -1.69 -23.35
N TRP A 364 -9.99 -2.23 -22.88
CA TRP A 364 -10.53 -3.49 -23.39
C TRP A 364 -11.46 -3.35 -24.59
N GLY A 365 -11.99 -2.15 -24.85
CA GLY A 365 -12.73 -1.87 -26.08
C GLY A 365 -11.82 -1.97 -27.31
N GLU A 366 -10.57 -1.51 -27.19
CA GLU A 366 -9.57 -1.59 -28.25
C GLU A 366 -9.01 -3.02 -28.45
N GLU A 367 -8.67 -3.76 -27.37
CA GLU A 367 -8.23 -5.16 -27.49
C GLU A 367 -9.27 -6.04 -28.20
N ALA A 368 -10.57 -5.84 -27.89
CA ALA A 368 -11.64 -6.57 -28.55
C ALA A 368 -11.73 -6.23 -30.04
N ALA A 369 -11.59 -4.94 -30.40
CA ALA A 369 -11.60 -4.47 -31.79
C ALA A 369 -10.38 -4.95 -32.59
N GLU A 370 -9.17 -4.94 -32.00
CA GLU A 370 -7.96 -5.47 -32.64
C GLU A 370 -8.02 -6.98 -32.82
N THR A 371 -8.56 -7.71 -31.84
CA THR A 371 -8.75 -9.17 -31.95
C THR A 371 -9.77 -9.52 -33.03
N GLU A 372 -10.81 -8.71 -33.20
CA GLU A 372 -11.82 -8.87 -34.25
C GLU A 372 -11.25 -8.54 -35.64
N GLN A 373 -10.47 -7.46 -35.77
CA GLN A 373 -9.75 -7.12 -37.00
C GLN A 373 -8.70 -8.18 -37.38
N ALA A 374 -7.95 -8.71 -36.41
CA ALA A 374 -6.98 -9.78 -36.65
C ALA A 374 -7.65 -11.07 -37.13
N LYS A 375 -8.85 -11.40 -36.62
CA LYS A 375 -9.66 -12.53 -37.12
C LYS A 375 -10.17 -12.31 -38.55
N VAL A 376 -10.53 -11.08 -38.90
CA VAL A 376 -10.95 -10.73 -40.27
C VAL A 376 -9.79 -10.79 -41.27
N VAL A 377 -8.58 -10.45 -40.84
CA VAL A 377 -7.37 -10.50 -41.69
C VAL A 377 -6.85 -11.93 -41.88
N VAL A 378 -6.89 -12.78 -40.85
CA VAL A 378 -6.47 -14.19 -40.94
C VAL A 378 -7.52 -15.07 -41.63
N GLY A 379 -8.77 -14.59 -41.73
CA GLY A 379 -9.87 -15.26 -42.43
C GLY A 379 -9.99 -14.96 -43.93
N ARG A 380 -9.04 -14.24 -44.55
CA ARG A 380 -9.01 -13.92 -45.98
C ARG A 380 -7.90 -14.65 -46.73
#